data_AF-A0A2V9KWT7-F1
#
_entry.id   AF-A0A2V9KWT7-F1
#
_cell.length_a   1.000
_cell.length_b   1.000
_cell.length_c   1.000
_cell.angle_alpha   90.00
_cell.angle_beta   90.00
_cell.angle_gamma   90.00
#
_symmetry.space_group_name_H-M   'P 1'
#
loop_
_entity.id
_entity.type
_entity.pdbx_description
1 polymer ?
#
loop_
_entity_poly.entity_id
_entity_poly.type
_entity_poly.pdbx_seq_one_letter_code
_entity_poly.pdbx_strand_id
1 'polypeptide(L)'
;MKNRNSEIENRNWNDPSHIVETERRVLRALCQGTPQGAVRATARDVLQAYRWREPVHQVVFDVVLNIPTDLAELVRSQLPARLTRRGFPDVDIDDFFKPHQLSKGEAERLMRELRDQRSEVYTERRRS
;
A
#
# COMPACT_ATOMS: atom_id res chain seq x y z
N MET A 1 8.01 -19.30 -24.10
CA MET A 1 8.12 -18.51 -22.86
C MET A 1 8.04 -17.03 -23.23
N LYS A 2 6.99 -16.31 -22.82
CA LYS A 2 6.88 -14.86 -23.03
C LYS A 2 7.36 -14.13 -21.76
N ASN A 3 8.31 -13.23 -22.01
CA ASN A 3 9.12 -12.45 -21.08
C ASN A 3 8.33 -11.79 -19.94
N ARG A 4 8.80 -11.98 -18.70
CA ARG A 4 8.22 -11.41 -17.45
C ARG A 4 8.61 -9.95 -17.18
N ASN A 5 9.21 -9.25 -18.15
CA ASN A 5 9.82 -7.93 -17.93
C ASN A 5 8.93 -6.74 -18.35
N SER A 6 7.70 -6.98 -18.84
CA SER A 6 6.87 -5.92 -19.46
C SER A 6 6.01 -5.10 -18.49
N GLU A 7 5.98 -5.40 -17.19
CA GLU A 7 4.99 -4.80 -16.27
C GLU A 7 5.52 -3.63 -15.42
N ILE A 8 6.78 -3.22 -15.64
CA ILE A 8 7.41 -2.12 -14.88
C ILE A 8 7.56 -0.83 -15.71
N GLU A 9 7.47 -0.88 -17.05
CA GLU A 9 7.97 0.21 -17.91
C GLU A 9 6.98 1.34 -18.27
N ASN A 10 5.72 1.33 -17.84
CA ASN A 10 4.80 2.45 -18.11
C ASN A 10 4.05 2.90 -16.85
N ARG A 11 4.78 3.19 -15.76
CA ARG A 11 4.20 3.80 -14.57
C ARG A 11 3.94 5.28 -14.84
N ASN A 12 2.75 5.60 -15.37
CA ASN A 12 2.30 6.98 -15.47
C ASN A 12 1.87 7.46 -14.07
N TRP A 13 2.82 7.96 -13.30
CA TRP A 13 2.61 8.45 -11.94
C TRP A 13 1.71 9.69 -11.85
N ASN A 14 1.41 10.33 -12.99
CA ASN A 14 0.42 11.41 -13.07
C ASN A 14 -1.03 10.93 -13.18
N ASP A 15 -1.28 9.62 -13.33
CA ASP A 15 -2.62 9.05 -13.31
C ASP A 15 -3.03 8.70 -11.86
N PRO A 16 -4.07 9.35 -11.29
CA PRO A 16 -4.58 9.01 -9.96
C PRO A 16 -4.93 7.53 -9.82
N SER A 17 -5.40 6.90 -10.90
CA SER A 17 -5.77 5.47 -10.92
C SER A 17 -4.55 4.57 -10.70
N HIS A 18 -3.39 4.97 -11.23
CA HIS A 18 -2.13 4.26 -11.05
C HIS A 18 -1.61 4.37 -9.61
N ILE A 19 -1.76 5.55 -8.98
CA ILE A 19 -1.40 5.76 -7.57
C ILE A 19 -2.27 4.87 -6.67
N VAL A 20 -3.59 4.87 -6.87
CA VAL A 20 -4.54 4.05 -6.10
C VAL A 20 -4.24 2.55 -6.24
N GLU A 21 -3.93 2.08 -7.44
CA GLU A 21 -3.51 0.69 -7.65
C GLU A 21 -2.18 0.37 -6.96
N THR A 22 -1.23 1.31 -6.93
CA THR A 22 0.04 1.14 -6.22
C THR A 22 -0.16 1.09 -4.71
N GLU A 23 -1.00 1.96 -4.15
CA GLU A 23 -1.41 1.92 -2.74
C GLU A 23 -1.98 0.55 -2.37
N ARG A 24 -2.92 0.05 -3.18
CA ARG A 24 -3.55 -1.27 -2.99
C ARG A 24 -2.53 -2.41 -3.00
N ARG A 25 -1.57 -2.39 -3.93
CA ARG A 25 -0.48 -3.36 -4.00
C ARG A 25 0.38 -3.37 -2.73
N VAL A 26 0.70 -2.19 -2.20
CA VAL A 26 1.42 -2.05 -0.93
C VAL A 26 0.59 -2.60 0.23
N LEU A 27 -0.70 -2.29 0.30
CA LEU A 27 -1.60 -2.82 1.34
C LEU A 27 -1.69 -4.35 1.31
N ARG A 28 -1.76 -4.96 0.12
CA ARG A 28 -1.72 -6.43 -0.01
C ARG A 28 -0.48 -7.03 0.62
N ALA A 29 0.69 -6.45 0.36
CA ALA A 29 1.96 -6.88 0.95
C ALA A 29 1.99 -6.70 2.49
N LEU A 30 1.27 -5.72 3.04
CA LEU A 30 1.15 -5.51 4.49
C LEU A 30 0.18 -6.49 5.17
N CYS A 31 -0.91 -6.82 4.47
CA CYS A 31 -1.92 -7.77 4.95
C CYS A 31 -1.42 -9.22 4.92
N GLN A 32 -0.79 -9.63 3.83
CA GLN A 32 -0.33 -11.02 3.62
C GLN A 32 1.12 -11.27 4.06
N GLY A 33 1.92 -10.21 4.16
CA GLY A 33 3.37 -10.33 4.30
C GLY A 33 4.06 -10.61 2.97
N THR A 34 5.39 -10.55 2.95
CA THR A 34 6.17 -10.91 1.76
C THR A 34 6.90 -12.24 2.00
N PRO A 35 7.34 -12.95 0.93
CA PRO A 35 8.09 -14.20 1.11
C PRO A 35 9.38 -14.03 1.93
N GLN A 36 9.94 -12.82 1.99
CA GLN A 36 11.16 -12.49 2.75
C GLN A 36 10.86 -11.84 4.11
N GLY A 37 9.60 -11.85 4.57
CA GLY A 37 9.18 -11.38 5.89
C GLY A 37 8.24 -10.16 5.86
N ALA A 38 7.94 -9.64 7.05
CA ALA A 38 7.06 -8.48 7.21
C ALA A 38 7.74 -7.19 6.74
N VAL A 39 6.96 -6.33 6.08
CA VAL A 39 7.37 -4.99 5.62
C VAL A 39 6.70 -3.86 6.40
N ARG A 40 6.02 -4.20 7.50
CA ARG A 40 5.21 -3.26 8.29
C ARG A 40 6.03 -2.18 8.98
N ALA A 41 7.19 -2.54 9.53
CA ALA A 41 8.11 -1.57 10.15
C ALA A 41 8.55 -0.52 9.12
N THR A 42 9.06 -0.97 7.97
CA THR A 42 9.44 -0.07 6.86
C THR A 42 8.27 0.77 6.38
N ALA A 43 7.08 0.18 6.23
CA ALA A 43 5.90 0.91 5.79
C ALA A 43 5.48 1.99 6.81
N ARG A 44 5.56 1.70 8.11
CA ARG A 44 5.33 2.68 9.16
C ARG A 44 6.30 3.86 9.04
N ASP A 45 7.59 3.60 8.88
CA ASP A 45 8.59 4.66 8.81
C ASP A 45 8.48 5.50 7.53
N VAL A 46 8.21 4.85 6.39
CA VAL A 46 8.19 5.49 5.07
C VAL A 46 6.86 6.19 4.79
N LEU A 47 5.73 5.59 5.17
CA LEU A 47 4.38 6.03 4.79
C LEU A 47 3.60 6.71 5.93
N GLN A 48 4.14 6.86 7.15
CA GLN A 48 3.44 7.57 8.23
C GLN A 48 2.97 8.99 7.86
N ALA A 49 3.72 9.68 6.99
CA ALA A 49 3.41 11.04 6.54
C ALA A 49 2.91 11.07 5.08
N TYR A 50 2.53 9.92 4.53
CA TYR A 50 1.94 9.82 3.21
C TYR A 50 0.43 10.11 3.29
N ARG A 51 -0.07 10.91 2.34
CA ARG A 51 -1.50 11.20 2.21
C ARG A 51 -2.10 10.26 1.18
N TRP A 52 -2.82 9.26 1.67
CA TRP A 52 -3.55 8.30 0.85
C TRP A 52 -4.61 8.99 -0.02
N ARG A 53 -4.79 8.50 -1.23
CA ARG A 53 -5.83 8.97 -2.15
C ARG A 53 -7.21 8.50 -1.73
N GLU A 54 -7.29 7.25 -1.31
CA GLU A 54 -8.52 6.63 -0.82
C GLU A 54 -8.55 6.61 0.71
N PRO A 55 -9.59 7.16 1.36
CA PRO A 55 -9.72 7.11 2.82
C PRO A 55 -9.70 5.68 3.37
N VAL A 56 -10.30 4.73 2.63
CA VAL A 56 -10.28 3.31 3.00
C VAL A 56 -8.85 2.76 3.04
N HIS A 57 -7.97 3.17 2.13
CA HIS A 57 -6.59 2.70 2.11
C HIS A 57 -5.82 3.17 3.34
N GLN A 58 -6.02 4.44 3.76
CA GLN A 58 -5.46 4.95 5.00
C GLN A 58 -5.93 4.15 6.21
N VAL A 59 -7.25 3.88 6.30
CA VAL A 59 -7.79 3.14 7.44
C VAL A 59 -7.28 1.70 7.47
N VAL A 60 -7.19 1.03 6.32
CA VAL A 60 -6.61 -0.32 6.22
C VAL A 60 -5.15 -0.30 6.67
N PHE A 61 -4.35 0.65 6.20
CA PHE A 61 -2.96 0.84 6.63
C PHE A 61 -2.86 0.99 8.15
N ASP A 62 -3.61 1.93 8.72
CA ASP A 62 -3.61 2.20 10.16
C ASP A 62 -4.01 0.96 10.96
N VAL A 63 -5.06 0.25 10.53
CA VAL A 63 -5.53 -0.95 11.23
C VAL A 63 -4.48 -2.06 11.15
N VAL A 64 -3.93 -2.33 9.98
CA VAL A 64 -2.93 -3.40 9.79
C VAL A 64 -1.67 -3.13 10.61
N LEU A 65 -1.21 -1.88 10.70
CA LEU A 65 -0.06 -1.53 11.53
C LEU A 65 -0.32 -1.65 13.04
N ASN A 66 -1.58 -1.57 13.48
CA ASN A 66 -1.97 -1.71 14.88
C ASN A 66 -2.32 -3.16 15.28
N ILE A 67 -2.32 -4.11 14.34
CA ILE A 67 -2.53 -5.53 14.65
C ILE A 67 -1.18 -6.14 15.09
N PRO A 68 -1.07 -6.68 16.33
CA PRO A 68 0.20 -7.14 16.91
C PRO A 68 0.66 -8.52 16.37
N THR A 69 0.25 -8.90 15.15
CA THR A 69 0.59 -10.19 14.54
C THR A 69 0.77 -10.06 13.04
N ASP A 70 1.82 -10.69 12.52
CA ASP A 70 2.12 -10.74 11.08
C ASP A 70 1.46 -11.95 10.37
N LEU A 71 0.69 -12.76 11.11
CA LEU A 71 -0.03 -13.90 10.54
C LEU A 71 -1.21 -13.43 9.69
N ALA A 72 -1.15 -13.66 8.38
CA ALA A 72 -2.16 -13.22 7.42
C ALA A 72 -3.59 -13.66 7.79
N GLU A 73 -3.76 -14.89 8.31
CA GLU A 73 -5.06 -15.42 8.73
C GLU A 73 -5.67 -14.63 9.90
N LEU A 74 -4.84 -14.27 10.89
CA LEU A 74 -5.27 -13.47 12.04
C LEU A 74 -5.53 -12.02 11.65
N VAL A 75 -4.78 -11.49 10.69
CA VAL A 75 -5.02 -10.16 10.15
C VAL A 75 -6.35 -10.16 9.41
N ARG A 76 -6.61 -11.17 8.58
CA ARG A 76 -7.87 -11.33 7.83
C ARG A 76 -9.09 -11.46 8.74
N SER A 77 -8.97 -12.13 9.89
CA SER A 77 -10.08 -12.26 10.83
C SER A 77 -10.34 -10.96 11.63
N GLN A 78 -9.29 -10.18 11.92
CA GLN A 78 -9.42 -8.96 12.72
C GLN A 78 -9.73 -7.70 11.90
N LEU A 79 -9.23 -7.61 10.67
CA LEU A 79 -9.37 -6.45 9.80
C LEU A 79 -10.84 -6.02 9.60
N PRO A 80 -11.78 -6.89 9.16
CA PRO A 80 -13.18 -6.49 8.95
C PRO A 80 -13.82 -5.86 10.19
N ALA A 81 -13.72 -6.52 11.35
CA ALA A 81 -14.31 -6.02 12.58
C ALA A 81 -13.76 -4.64 12.99
N ARG A 82 -12.48 -4.37 12.70
CA ARG A 82 -11.82 -3.08 12.96
C ARG A 82 -12.26 -2.02 11.94
N LEU A 83 -12.41 -2.38 10.67
CA LEU A 83 -12.91 -1.48 9.61
C LEU A 83 -14.36 -1.07 9.85
N THR A 84 -15.24 -2.01 10.21
CA THR A 84 -16.64 -1.72 10.57
C THR A 84 -16.72 -0.70 11.71
N ARG A 85 -15.90 -0.86 12.76
CA ARG A 85 -15.83 0.09 13.89
C ARG A 85 -15.31 1.47 13.50
N ARG A 86 -14.58 1.59 12.38
CA ARG A 86 -14.10 2.85 11.81
C ARG A 86 -15.08 3.46 10.79
N GLY A 87 -16.25 2.86 10.60
CA GLY A 87 -17.26 3.34 9.66
C GLY A 87 -17.12 2.81 8.23
N PHE A 88 -16.36 1.73 8.03
CA PHE A 88 -16.10 1.13 6.72
C PHE A 88 -16.59 -0.33 6.65
N PRO A 89 -17.92 -0.59 6.73
CA PRO A 89 -18.47 -1.94 6.67
C PRO A 89 -18.43 -2.57 5.26
N ASP A 90 -18.47 -1.75 4.21
CA ASP A 90 -18.63 -2.20 2.82
C ASP A 90 -17.29 -2.47 2.09
N VAL A 91 -16.20 -2.56 2.83
CA VAL A 91 -14.87 -2.75 2.23
C VAL A 91 -14.68 -4.20 1.84
N ASP A 92 -14.41 -4.43 0.55
CA ASP A 92 -13.99 -5.73 0.03
C ASP A 92 -12.57 -6.05 0.52
N ILE A 93 -12.50 -6.61 1.73
CA ILE A 93 -11.23 -7.02 2.34
C ILE A 93 -10.56 -8.15 1.56
N ASP A 94 -11.33 -9.00 0.87
CA ASP A 94 -10.79 -10.11 0.09
C ASP A 94 -9.85 -9.61 -1.01
N ASP A 95 -10.08 -8.40 -1.52
CA ASP A 95 -9.17 -7.76 -2.47
C ASP A 95 -7.76 -7.53 -1.89
N PHE A 96 -7.62 -7.23 -0.60
CA PHE A 96 -6.31 -7.09 0.06
C PHE A 96 -5.64 -8.43 0.41
N PHE A 97 -6.38 -9.53 0.36
CA PHE A 97 -5.87 -10.89 0.59
C PHE A 97 -5.70 -11.71 -0.70
N LYS A 98 -5.84 -11.09 -1.88
CA LYS A 98 -5.51 -11.72 -3.17
C LYS A 98 -4.01 -12.01 -3.27
N PRO A 99 -3.60 -13.21 -3.70
CA PRO A 99 -2.19 -13.55 -3.86
C PRO A 99 -1.41 -12.48 -4.64
N HIS A 100 -0.27 -12.05 -4.10
CA HIS A 100 0.63 -11.12 -4.77
C HIS A 100 2.00 -11.75 -5.00
N GLN A 101 2.72 -11.23 -6.00
CA GLN A 101 4.09 -11.68 -6.33
C GLN A 101 5.16 -10.70 -5.86
N LEU A 102 4.78 -9.64 -5.12
CA LEU A 102 5.72 -8.65 -4.60
C LEU A 102 6.74 -9.28 -3.65
N SER A 103 8.01 -9.15 -3.99
CA SER A 103 9.11 -9.34 -3.05
C SER A 103 9.15 -8.20 -2.04
N LYS A 104 9.85 -8.43 -0.92
CA LYS A 104 10.14 -7.39 0.08
C LYS A 104 10.76 -6.14 -0.54
N GLY A 105 11.79 -6.31 -1.38
CA GLY A 105 12.51 -5.19 -2.00
C GLY A 105 11.61 -4.37 -2.93
N GLU A 106 10.71 -5.03 -3.67
CA GLU A 106 9.74 -4.34 -4.52
C GLU A 106 8.68 -3.60 -3.71
N ALA A 107 8.15 -4.23 -2.65
CA ALA A 107 7.18 -3.59 -1.77
C ALA A 107 7.76 -2.31 -1.13
N GLU A 108 8.98 -2.39 -0.61
CA GLU A 108 9.68 -1.23 -0.06
C GLU A 108 9.99 -0.16 -1.12
N ARG A 109 10.30 -0.56 -2.36
CA ARG A 109 10.49 0.38 -3.47
C ARG A 109 9.19 1.13 -3.77
N LEU A 110 8.07 0.43 -3.86
CA LEU A 110 6.76 1.05 -4.06
C LEU A 110 6.39 2.01 -2.93
N MET A 111 6.68 1.66 -1.68
CA MET A 111 6.45 2.56 -0.53
C MET A 111 7.26 3.86 -0.66
N ARG A 112 8.54 3.76 -1.07
CA ARG A 112 9.38 4.94 -1.30
C ARG A 112 8.87 5.78 -2.47
N GLU A 113 8.49 5.14 -3.57
CA GLU A 113 7.90 5.82 -4.72
C GLU A 113 6.62 6.58 -4.32
N LEU A 114 5.69 5.95 -3.59
CA LEU A 114 4.47 6.62 -3.07
C LEU A 114 4.81 7.82 -2.18
N ARG A 115 5.76 7.68 -1.25
CA ARG A 115 6.21 8.80 -0.40
C ARG A 115 6.74 9.96 -1.26
N ASP A 116 7.53 9.66 -2.29
CA ASP A 116 8.22 10.64 -3.11
C ASP A 116 7.28 11.34 -4.13
N GLN A 117 6.10 10.76 -4.41
CA GLN A 117 5.00 11.44 -5.13
C GLN A 117 4.51 12.73 -4.43
N ARG A 118 4.97 13.02 -3.20
CA ARG A 118 4.80 14.34 -2.56
C ARG A 118 5.61 15.47 -3.23
N SER A 119 6.57 15.17 -4.10
CA SER A 119 7.64 16.11 -4.47
C SER A 119 7.44 16.90 -5.78
N GLU A 120 6.31 16.80 -6.48
CA GLU A 120 6.12 17.52 -7.76
C GLU A 120 5.10 18.67 -7.74
N VAL A 121 4.58 19.08 -6.57
CA VAL A 121 3.60 20.20 -6.49
C VAL A 121 4.21 21.52 -5.97
N TYR A 122 5.54 21.61 -5.81
CA TYR A 122 6.18 22.82 -5.23
C TYR A 122 7.40 23.41 -5.97
N THR A 123 7.60 23.12 -7.26
CA THR A 123 8.71 23.74 -8.02
C THR A 123 8.32 24.88 -8.96
N GLU A 124 7.04 25.23 -9.10
CA GLU A 124 6.61 26.36 -9.95
C GLU A 124 6.20 27.59 -9.11
N ARG A 125 7.11 28.13 -8.28
CA ARG A 125 6.93 29.48 -7.69
C ARG A 125 8.19 30.19 -7.20
N ARG A 126 9.36 29.89 -7.78
CA ARG A 126 10.58 30.67 -7.57
C ARG A 126 11.39 30.85 -8.85
N ARG A 127 10.79 31.50 -9.84
CA ARG A 127 11.52 32.40 -10.74
C ARG A 127 10.65 33.64 -10.94
N SER A 128 10.83 34.60 -10.03
CA SER A 128 10.57 36.02 -10.30
C SER A 128 11.80 36.61 -10.97
#